data_AF-A0A8T4ZYG8-F1
#
_entry.id   AF-A0A8T4ZYG8-F1
#
_cell.length_a   1.000
_cell.length_b   1.000
_cell.length_c   1.000
_cell.angle_alpha   90.00
_cell.angle_beta   90.00
_cell.angle_gamma   90.00
#
_symmetry.space_group_name_H-M   'P 1'
#
loop_
_entity.id
_entity.type
_entity.pdbx_description
1 polymer ?
#
loop_
_entity_poly.entity_id
_entity_poly.type
_entity_poly.pdbx_seq_one_letter_code
_entity_poly.pdbx_strand_id
1 'polypeptide(L)'
;MGQPTLASACLVQTEEGAVEREMPFLITSDRRKILCHPKVLAGLKWKLEYRVAAFENRWSLSSIQKFLNGETVNPRNVYLAVKGAWQTYLEFPDVRVYKFLTLWCIGSYFFHLFNAYPYVFLQGVKRTGKTKILTVASLICFNSIFSNNMSTSAIFRLIQSGRCSLFLDEAEKFSTKERAQEIRNLLLSGYKKGAKVYRTEKTGRERLVPESFEVYSPKMLASISGYEDILADRGFLIVTKRGKDKAVMNREPKENDGLWQEIRDALYILYLTHFSEVCEVSEQVKLGEEASGREAELAKPILTLAEFFQKFVPEENLVQEMKAFIEEKLTEKETENLTETGELILVKVLVKNVVKSEGYYKTKDILNEMALEFDEKPEWLNTRWVGRAMKRLGFMNKRRVGTGVEYRLSPETVRDVAERLGVVEAEKPLPPNFTSTQTTQTPLDEPLCENCGKRPGKPHIIPGKGVRYLCDECLKDWPEPI
;
A
#
# COMPACT_ATOMS: atom_id res chain seq x y z
N MET A 1 -12.75 -11.36 -49.54
CA MET A 1 -12.83 -9.89 -49.37
C MET A 1 -12.20 -9.57 -48.03
N GLY A 2 -11.03 -8.94 -48.05
CA GLY A 2 -10.14 -8.83 -46.90
C GLY A 2 -10.66 -7.91 -45.81
N GLN A 3 -10.49 -8.33 -44.56
CA GLN A 3 -10.61 -7.46 -43.38
C GLN A 3 -9.56 -6.34 -43.50
N PRO A 4 -9.90 -5.08 -43.19
CA PRO A 4 -8.89 -4.04 -43.11
C PRO A 4 -7.96 -4.35 -41.95
N THR A 5 -6.68 -4.54 -42.24
CA THR A 5 -5.59 -4.61 -41.28
C THR A 5 -5.53 -3.31 -40.49
N LEU A 6 -6.23 -3.26 -39.35
CA LEU A 6 -6.19 -2.20 -38.35
C LEU A 6 -4.90 -2.26 -37.50
N ALA A 7 -3.76 -2.54 -38.14
CA ALA A 7 -2.45 -2.30 -37.57
C ALA A 7 -1.99 -0.95 -38.10
N SER A 8 -2.23 0.12 -37.36
CA SER A 8 -1.64 1.43 -37.68
C SER A 8 -0.15 1.40 -37.33
N ALA A 9 0.63 0.63 -38.08
CA ALA A 9 2.08 0.75 -38.10
C ALA A 9 2.41 2.16 -38.63
N CYS A 10 3.22 2.90 -37.89
CA CYS A 10 3.77 4.15 -38.42
C CYS A 10 4.90 3.79 -39.38
N LEU A 11 4.81 4.26 -40.62
CA LEU A 11 5.92 4.20 -41.57
C LEU A 11 7.00 5.19 -41.10
N VAL A 12 8.14 4.68 -40.63
CA VAL A 12 9.31 5.49 -40.29
C VAL A 12 10.26 5.42 -41.49
N GLN A 13 10.54 6.57 -42.10
CA GLN A 13 11.57 6.65 -43.13
C GLN A 13 12.96 6.52 -42.49
N THR A 14 13.72 5.52 -42.92
CA THR A 14 15.15 5.36 -42.65
C THR A 14 15.96 5.60 -43.92
N GLU A 15 17.29 5.70 -43.80
CA GLU A 15 18.21 5.84 -44.96
C GLU A 15 18.13 4.64 -45.92
N GLU A 16 17.55 3.51 -45.49
CA GLU A 16 17.40 2.26 -46.24
C GLU A 16 15.97 2.06 -46.81
N GLY A 17 15.03 2.98 -46.56
CA GLY A 17 13.64 2.91 -47.03
C GLY A 17 12.59 3.19 -45.95
N ALA A 18 11.30 3.10 -46.32
CA ALA A 18 10.21 3.21 -45.35
C ALA A 18 10.05 1.88 -44.60
N VAL A 19 10.32 1.87 -43.30
CA VAL A 19 10.16 0.70 -42.43
C VAL A 19 8.93 0.89 -41.56
N GLU A 20 8.01 -0.08 -41.59
CA GLU A 20 6.89 -0.12 -40.64
C GLU A 20 7.41 -0.33 -39.23
N ARG A 21 7.06 0.58 -38.32
CA ARG A 21 7.34 0.44 -36.88
C ARG A 21 6.11 0.76 -36.06
N GLU A 22 5.87 -0.05 -35.03
CA GLU A 22 4.92 0.28 -33.99
C GLU A 22 5.48 1.43 -33.14
N MET A 23 4.73 2.52 -33.08
CA MET A 23 5.12 3.71 -32.33
C MET A 23 4.06 4.01 -31.26
N PRO A 24 4.46 4.25 -30.00
CA PRO A 24 3.50 4.57 -28.96
C PRO A 24 2.93 5.97 -29.14
N PHE A 25 1.68 6.14 -28.70
CA PHE A 25 1.01 7.44 -28.63
C PHE A 25 0.53 7.70 -27.20
N LEU A 26 0.63 8.95 -26.75
CA LEU A 26 -0.04 9.44 -25.55
C LEU A 26 -1.44 9.92 -25.95
N ILE A 27 -2.44 9.45 -25.20
CA ILE A 27 -3.80 9.97 -25.25
C ILE A 27 -4.04 10.74 -23.95
N THR A 28 -4.48 11.99 -24.06
CA THR A 28 -4.64 12.91 -22.93
C THR A 28 -6.11 13.18 -22.62
N SER A 29 -6.40 13.65 -21.40
CA SER A 29 -7.76 14.01 -20.97
C SER A 29 -8.38 15.15 -21.79
N ASP A 30 -7.56 16.05 -22.33
CA ASP A 30 -7.97 17.08 -23.29
C ASP A 30 -8.10 16.57 -24.73
N ARG A 31 -8.22 15.25 -24.91
CA ARG A 31 -8.51 14.56 -26.17
C ARG A 31 -7.46 14.77 -27.27
N ARG A 32 -6.19 14.92 -26.90
CA ARG A 32 -5.08 14.96 -27.85
C ARG A 32 -4.45 13.60 -28.03
N LYS A 33 -4.00 13.33 -29.26
CA LYS A 33 -3.18 12.18 -29.62
C LYS A 33 -1.77 12.68 -29.94
N ILE A 34 -0.80 12.32 -29.11
CA ILE A 34 0.59 12.82 -29.22
C ILE A 34 1.51 11.62 -29.51
N LEU A 35 2.28 11.69 -30.59
CA LEU A 35 3.27 10.66 -30.92
C LEU A 35 4.43 10.69 -29.91
N CYS A 36 4.78 9.54 -29.33
CA CYS A 36 5.92 9.38 -28.41
C CYS A 36 7.27 9.37 -29.15
N HIS A 37 7.54 10.40 -29.96
CA HIS A 37 8.80 10.56 -30.68
C HIS A 37 9.65 11.66 -30.04
N PRO A 38 10.97 11.50 -29.87
CA PRO A 38 11.83 12.47 -29.18
C PRO A 38 11.69 13.91 -29.68
N LYS A 39 11.57 14.12 -31.00
CA LYS A 39 11.36 15.46 -31.58
C LYS A 39 10.00 16.07 -31.19
N VAL A 40 8.94 15.28 -31.17
CA VAL A 40 7.58 15.74 -30.81
C VAL A 40 7.52 16.10 -29.33
N LEU A 41 8.06 15.23 -28.47
CA LEU A 41 8.10 15.45 -27.03
C LEU A 41 9.00 16.63 -26.64
N ALA A 42 10.14 16.82 -27.30
CA ALA A 42 11.01 17.98 -27.08
C ALA A 42 10.31 19.31 -27.39
N GLY A 43 9.46 19.35 -28.43
CA GLY A 43 8.62 20.50 -28.75
C GLY A 43 7.62 20.85 -27.64
N LEU A 44 7.15 19.84 -26.88
CA LEU A 44 6.30 20.01 -25.71
C LEU A 44 7.09 20.24 -24.41
N LYS A 45 8.43 20.29 -24.48
CA LYS A 45 9.34 20.29 -23.32
C LYS A 45 9.13 19.06 -22.42
N TRP A 46 8.69 17.94 -23.00
CA TRP A 46 8.46 16.69 -22.31
C TRP A 46 9.59 15.70 -22.59
N LYS A 47 9.85 14.83 -21.61
CA LYS A 47 10.72 13.68 -21.75
C LYS A 47 10.08 12.52 -21.03
N LEU A 48 10.03 11.36 -21.67
CA LEU A 48 9.61 10.13 -21.00
C LEU A 48 10.63 9.79 -19.92
N GLU A 49 10.15 9.63 -18.69
CA GLU A 49 10.97 9.23 -17.56
C GLU A 49 11.49 7.79 -17.72
N TYR A 50 10.65 6.93 -18.30
CA TYR A 50 10.95 5.51 -18.50
C TYR A 50 10.72 5.10 -19.95
N ARG A 51 11.39 4.02 -20.38
CA ARG A 51 11.10 3.40 -21.68
C ARG A 51 9.72 2.78 -21.65
N VAL A 52 8.96 2.98 -22.73
CA VAL A 52 7.68 2.31 -22.94
C VAL A 52 7.97 0.82 -23.11
N ALA A 53 7.40 -0.01 -22.24
CA ALA A 53 7.43 -1.46 -22.44
C ALA A 53 6.32 -1.85 -23.44
N ALA A 54 6.56 -2.91 -24.21
CA ALA A 54 5.55 -3.45 -25.09
C ALA A 54 4.47 -4.17 -24.24
N PHE A 55 3.23 -3.71 -24.35
CA PHE A 55 2.06 -4.32 -23.75
C PHE A 55 1.05 -4.62 -24.84
N GLU A 56 0.24 -5.65 -24.61
CA GLU A 56 -1.00 -5.80 -25.36
C GLU A 56 -1.85 -4.54 -25.19
N ASN A 57 -2.35 -3.99 -26.31
CA ASN A 57 -3.21 -2.82 -26.24
C ASN A 57 -4.59 -3.23 -25.68
N ARG A 58 -4.89 -2.79 -24.46
CA ARG A 58 -6.15 -3.12 -23.77
C ARG A 58 -7.26 -2.10 -23.98
N TRP A 59 -6.97 -0.99 -24.64
CA TRP A 59 -7.96 0.01 -25.06
C TRP A 59 -8.15 -0.08 -26.57
N SER A 60 -9.37 -0.41 -27.02
CA SER A 60 -9.62 -0.63 -28.44
C SER A 60 -9.36 0.65 -29.25
N LEU A 61 -8.79 0.50 -30.45
CA LEU A 61 -8.52 1.64 -31.32
C LEU A 61 -9.81 2.38 -31.71
N SER A 62 -10.92 1.65 -31.86
CA SER A 62 -12.24 2.23 -32.11
C SER A 62 -12.73 3.09 -30.94
N SER A 63 -12.55 2.63 -29.70
CA SER A 63 -12.87 3.41 -28.51
C SER A 63 -11.97 4.63 -28.33
N ILE A 64 -10.67 4.51 -28.62
CA ILE A 64 -9.76 5.67 -28.65
C ILE A 64 -10.26 6.72 -29.64
N GLN A 65 -10.61 6.31 -30.86
CA GLN A 65 -11.10 7.25 -31.87
C GLN A 65 -12.41 7.95 -31.44
N LYS A 66 -13.34 7.19 -30.86
CA LYS A 66 -14.58 7.71 -30.28
C LYS A 66 -14.31 8.75 -29.19
N PHE A 67 -13.40 8.45 -28.27
CA PHE A 67 -12.97 9.40 -27.24
C PHE A 67 -12.35 10.66 -27.84
N LEU A 68 -11.44 10.53 -28.81
CA LEU A 68 -10.84 11.69 -29.48
C LEU A 68 -11.89 12.55 -30.19
N ASN A 69 -12.98 11.95 -30.66
CA ASN A 69 -14.11 12.63 -31.29
C ASN A 69 -15.13 13.23 -30.30
N GLY A 70 -14.87 13.18 -28.99
CA GLY A 70 -15.71 13.81 -27.97
C GLY A 70 -16.62 12.86 -27.19
N GLU A 71 -16.61 11.55 -27.48
CA GLU A 71 -17.47 10.59 -26.75
C GLU A 71 -17.08 10.51 -25.26
N THR A 72 -18.09 10.34 -24.42
CA THR A 72 -17.98 10.17 -22.96
C THR A 72 -18.80 8.97 -22.52
N VAL A 73 -18.61 8.52 -21.28
CA VAL A 73 -19.39 7.43 -20.68
C VAL A 73 -20.18 7.92 -19.48
N ASN A 74 -21.30 7.26 -19.18
CA ASN A 74 -22.06 7.52 -17.96
C ASN A 74 -21.41 6.75 -16.78
N PRO A 75 -20.92 7.43 -15.72
CA PRO A 75 -20.28 6.77 -14.58
C PRO A 75 -21.14 5.68 -13.93
N ARG A 76 -22.46 5.86 -13.84
CA ARG A 76 -23.39 4.86 -13.30
C ARG A 76 -23.29 3.53 -14.07
N ASN A 77 -23.30 3.60 -15.39
CA ASN A 77 -23.28 2.41 -16.24
C ASN A 77 -21.93 1.67 -16.11
N VAL A 78 -20.83 2.41 -16.02
CA VAL A 78 -19.50 1.81 -15.82
C VAL A 78 -19.43 1.10 -14.47
N TYR A 79 -19.88 1.75 -13.40
CA TYR A 79 -19.92 1.14 -12.06
C TYR A 79 -20.76 -0.15 -12.05
N LEU A 80 -21.98 -0.09 -12.59
CA LEU A 80 -22.88 -1.25 -12.64
C LEU A 80 -22.36 -2.38 -13.53
N ALA A 81 -21.67 -2.06 -14.64
CA ALA A 81 -21.07 -3.08 -15.50
C ALA A 81 -19.95 -3.85 -14.78
N VAL A 82 -19.06 -3.14 -14.07
CA VAL A 82 -18.00 -3.77 -13.28
C VAL A 82 -18.58 -4.58 -12.12
N LYS A 83 -19.56 -4.03 -11.38
CA LYS A 83 -20.25 -4.75 -10.31
C LYS A 83 -20.98 -6.00 -10.83
N GLY A 84 -21.66 -5.87 -11.97
CA GLY A 84 -22.37 -6.96 -12.64
C GLY A 84 -21.45 -8.09 -13.09
N ALA A 85 -20.23 -7.78 -13.54
CA ALA A 85 -19.21 -8.79 -13.83
C ALA A 85 -18.88 -9.61 -12.57
N TRP A 86 -18.67 -8.97 -11.43
CA TRP A 86 -18.45 -9.68 -10.17
C TRP A 86 -19.63 -10.59 -9.81
N GLN A 87 -20.87 -10.08 -9.86
CA GLN A 87 -22.08 -10.84 -9.52
C GLN A 87 -22.39 -11.99 -10.49
N THR A 88 -21.89 -11.92 -11.73
CA THR A 88 -22.14 -12.95 -12.75
C THR A 88 -21.33 -14.22 -12.49
N TYR A 89 -20.10 -14.07 -12.00
CA TYR A 89 -19.12 -15.16 -11.90
C TYR A 89 -18.80 -15.57 -10.46
N LEU A 90 -19.12 -14.74 -9.47
CA LEU A 90 -18.69 -14.92 -8.08
C LEU A 90 -19.84 -14.70 -7.10
N GLU A 91 -19.79 -15.47 -6.01
CA GLU A 91 -20.70 -15.38 -4.88
C GLU A 91 -19.90 -15.01 -3.62
N PHE A 92 -20.06 -13.79 -3.13
CA PHE A 92 -19.50 -13.36 -1.85
C PHE A 92 -20.55 -13.43 -0.74
N PRO A 93 -20.20 -13.96 0.46
CA PRO A 93 -21.10 -13.97 1.61
C PRO A 93 -21.50 -12.56 2.08
N ASP A 94 -20.56 -11.62 2.01
CA ASP A 94 -20.78 -10.21 2.33
C ASP A 94 -20.98 -9.43 1.03
N VAL A 95 -22.14 -8.80 0.90
CA VAL A 95 -22.52 -8.03 -0.29
C VAL A 95 -21.64 -6.77 -0.47
N ARG A 96 -21.04 -6.25 0.60
CA ARG A 96 -20.14 -5.10 0.56
C ARG A 96 -18.87 -5.42 -0.23
N VAL A 97 -18.45 -6.69 -0.30
CA VAL A 97 -17.29 -7.12 -1.08
C VAL A 97 -17.44 -6.82 -2.57
N TYR A 98 -18.65 -6.95 -3.14
CA TYR A 98 -18.89 -6.58 -4.54
C TYR A 98 -18.62 -5.09 -4.78
N LYS A 99 -19.08 -4.24 -3.86
CA LYS A 99 -18.90 -2.78 -3.93
C LYS A 99 -17.42 -2.41 -3.79
N PHE A 100 -16.76 -2.97 -2.78
CA PHE A 100 -15.33 -2.79 -2.55
C PHE A 100 -14.48 -3.20 -3.76
N LEU A 101 -14.67 -4.41 -4.29
CA LEU A 101 -13.91 -4.89 -5.46
C LEU A 101 -14.23 -4.08 -6.73
N THR A 102 -15.46 -3.60 -6.88
CA THR A 102 -15.84 -2.71 -7.99
C THR A 102 -15.06 -1.40 -7.91
N LEU A 103 -15.07 -0.73 -6.75
CA LEU A 103 -14.32 0.50 -6.53
C LEU A 103 -12.81 0.27 -6.66
N TRP A 104 -12.30 -0.86 -6.15
CA TRP A 104 -10.89 -1.21 -6.28
C TRP A 104 -10.47 -1.47 -7.74
N CYS A 105 -11.32 -2.10 -8.56
CA CYS A 105 -11.03 -2.30 -9.98
C CYS A 105 -11.04 -0.99 -10.76
N ILE A 106 -12.05 -0.14 -10.54
CA ILE A 106 -12.12 1.18 -11.18
C ILE A 106 -10.92 2.04 -10.72
N GLY A 107 -10.62 2.01 -9.42
CA GLY A 107 -9.50 2.73 -8.82
C GLY A 107 -8.15 2.32 -9.35
N SER A 108 -8.01 1.12 -9.94
CA SER A 108 -6.77 0.72 -10.62
C SER A 108 -6.41 1.64 -11.81
N TYR A 109 -7.36 2.40 -12.36
CA TYR A 109 -7.10 3.42 -13.39
C TYR A 109 -6.67 4.74 -12.73
N PHE A 110 -7.25 5.07 -11.57
CA PHE A 110 -7.03 6.33 -10.84
C PHE A 110 -5.92 6.26 -9.77
N PHE A 111 -5.29 5.12 -9.54
CA PHE A 111 -4.39 4.90 -8.40
C PHE A 111 -3.20 5.88 -8.35
N HIS A 112 -2.82 6.41 -9.52
CA HIS A 112 -1.83 7.46 -9.69
C HIS A 112 -2.18 8.78 -9.00
N LEU A 113 -3.41 8.98 -8.54
CA LEU A 113 -3.81 10.13 -7.73
C LEU A 113 -3.34 9.98 -6.28
N PHE A 114 -3.40 8.77 -5.74
CA PHE A 114 -3.19 8.52 -4.32
C PHE A 114 -1.73 8.25 -3.98
N ASN A 115 -1.31 8.58 -2.75
CA ASN A 115 0.04 8.27 -2.29
C ASN A 115 0.22 6.78 -1.99
N ALA A 116 -0.85 6.11 -1.57
CA ALA A 116 -0.89 4.68 -1.36
C ALA A 116 -2.14 4.07 -2.02
N TYR A 117 -2.05 2.80 -2.41
CA TYR A 117 -3.18 2.05 -2.94
C TYR A 117 -3.25 0.68 -2.26
N PRO A 118 -4.41 0.30 -1.68
CA PRO A 118 -4.52 -0.92 -0.90
C PRO A 118 -4.32 -2.14 -1.77
N TYR A 119 -3.53 -3.09 -1.26
CA TYR A 119 -3.56 -4.45 -1.80
C TYR A 119 -4.86 -5.14 -1.44
N VAL A 120 -5.21 -6.17 -2.21
CA VAL A 120 -6.29 -7.10 -1.85
C VAL A 120 -5.69 -8.47 -1.61
N PHE A 121 -5.80 -8.94 -0.38
CA PHE A 121 -5.35 -10.26 0.03
C PHE A 121 -6.54 -11.22 -0.01
N LEU A 122 -6.47 -12.24 -0.85
CA LEU A 122 -7.46 -13.30 -0.92
C LEU A 122 -6.97 -14.49 -0.11
N GLN A 123 -7.72 -14.85 0.93
CA GLN A 123 -7.44 -16.00 1.79
C GLN A 123 -8.61 -16.97 1.79
N GLY A 124 -8.31 -18.26 1.92
CA GLY A 124 -9.33 -19.30 2.07
C GLY A 124 -8.82 -20.66 1.66
N VAL A 125 -9.56 -21.71 2.03
CA VAL A 125 -9.22 -23.10 1.65
C VAL A 125 -9.21 -23.29 0.13
N LYS A 126 -8.66 -24.41 -0.37
CA LYS A 126 -8.68 -24.72 -1.81
C LYS A 126 -10.12 -24.75 -2.35
N ARG A 127 -10.30 -24.35 -3.62
CA ARG A 127 -11.60 -24.37 -4.35
C ARG A 127 -12.67 -23.41 -3.79
N THR A 128 -12.24 -22.24 -3.32
CA THR A 128 -13.08 -21.14 -2.82
C THR A 128 -13.23 -19.98 -3.82
N GLY A 129 -12.72 -20.13 -5.04
CA GLY A 129 -12.87 -19.11 -6.10
C GLY A 129 -11.73 -18.08 -6.17
N LYS A 130 -10.68 -18.15 -5.35
CA LYS A 130 -9.53 -17.21 -5.38
C LYS A 130 -8.96 -16.98 -6.78
N THR A 131 -8.60 -18.04 -7.51
CA THR A 131 -8.10 -17.93 -8.89
C THR A 131 -9.12 -17.26 -9.80
N LYS A 132 -10.42 -17.59 -9.67
CA LYS A 132 -11.49 -16.96 -10.46
C LYS A 132 -11.64 -15.47 -10.15
N ILE A 133 -11.45 -15.04 -8.90
CA ILE A 133 -11.41 -13.62 -8.52
C ILE A 133 -10.24 -12.93 -9.22
N LEU A 134 -9.05 -13.51 -9.18
CA LEU A 134 -7.88 -12.97 -9.87
C LEU A 134 -8.11 -12.89 -11.38
N THR A 135 -8.73 -13.89 -12.00
CA THR A 135 -9.08 -13.90 -13.43
C THR A 135 -10.07 -12.79 -13.79
N VAL A 136 -11.16 -12.62 -13.03
CA VAL A 136 -12.12 -11.54 -13.31
C VAL A 136 -11.46 -10.18 -13.13
N ALA A 137 -10.68 -9.98 -12.06
CA ALA A 137 -9.96 -8.72 -11.85
C ALA A 137 -8.95 -8.44 -12.97
N SER A 138 -8.23 -9.46 -13.44
CA SER A 138 -7.25 -9.32 -14.53
C SER A 138 -7.90 -9.08 -15.90
N LEU A 139 -9.20 -9.30 -16.07
CA LEU A 139 -9.90 -8.94 -17.29
C LEU A 139 -10.36 -7.47 -17.31
N ILE A 140 -10.48 -6.85 -16.13
CA ILE A 140 -11.05 -5.50 -15.95
C ILE A 140 -9.99 -4.43 -15.66
N CYS A 141 -9.02 -4.73 -14.77
CA CYS A 141 -8.13 -3.72 -14.20
C CYS A 141 -7.14 -3.12 -15.20
N PHE A 142 -6.63 -1.93 -14.86
CA PHE A 142 -5.71 -1.16 -15.69
C PHE A 142 -4.40 -1.93 -15.93
N ASN A 143 -4.04 -2.08 -17.21
CA ASN A 143 -2.82 -2.72 -17.68
C ASN A 143 -2.46 -4.00 -16.90
N SER A 144 -3.46 -4.84 -16.62
CA SER A 144 -3.34 -5.97 -15.71
C SER A 144 -2.33 -7.01 -16.18
N ILE A 145 -1.59 -7.59 -15.24
CA ILE A 145 -0.69 -8.71 -15.47
C ILE A 145 -1.01 -9.80 -14.47
N PHE A 146 -1.42 -10.96 -14.98
CA PHE A 146 -1.64 -12.14 -14.17
C PHE A 146 -0.43 -13.06 -14.29
N SER A 147 0.29 -13.25 -13.19
CA SER A 147 1.56 -13.98 -13.20
C SER A 147 1.53 -15.14 -12.22
N ASN A 148 1.68 -16.35 -12.77
CA ASN A 148 1.94 -17.57 -11.99
C ASN A 148 3.43 -17.95 -11.98
N ASN A 149 4.22 -17.47 -12.96
CA ASN A 149 5.64 -17.84 -13.06
C ASN A 149 6.57 -16.78 -13.69
N MET A 150 6.21 -15.50 -13.66
CA MET A 150 7.07 -14.44 -14.23
C MET A 150 8.32 -14.18 -13.38
N SER A 151 9.45 -13.89 -14.02
CA SER A 151 10.69 -13.53 -13.30
C SER A 151 10.52 -12.20 -12.56
N THR A 152 11.16 -12.04 -11.41
CA THR A 152 11.03 -10.80 -10.64
C THR A 152 11.50 -9.58 -11.42
N SER A 153 12.59 -9.72 -12.20
CA SER A 153 13.10 -8.66 -13.09
C SER A 153 12.05 -8.17 -14.09
N ALA A 154 11.29 -9.10 -14.70
CA ALA A 154 10.20 -8.72 -15.59
C ALA A 154 9.09 -7.95 -14.83
N ILE A 155 8.70 -8.41 -13.62
CA ILE A 155 7.71 -7.70 -12.80
C ILE A 155 8.14 -6.25 -12.52
N PHE A 156 9.40 -6.01 -12.12
CA PHE A 156 9.91 -4.65 -11.86
C PHE A 156 9.78 -3.73 -13.08
N ARG A 157 10.16 -4.22 -14.26
CA ARG A 157 10.11 -3.46 -15.52
C ARG A 157 8.68 -3.16 -15.94
N LEU A 158 7.79 -4.15 -15.84
CA LEU A 158 6.40 -4.01 -16.24
C LEU A 158 5.65 -3.03 -15.32
N ILE A 159 5.91 -3.07 -14.01
CA ILE A 159 5.33 -2.08 -13.08
C ILE A 159 5.86 -0.68 -13.38
N GLN A 160 7.18 -0.50 -13.52
CA GLN A 160 7.75 0.82 -13.77
C GLN A 160 7.28 1.44 -15.09
N SER A 161 7.31 0.66 -16.16
CA SER A 161 6.99 1.15 -17.51
C SER A 161 5.50 1.21 -17.82
N GLY A 162 4.72 0.26 -17.32
CA GLY A 162 3.29 0.12 -17.66
C GLY A 162 2.33 0.48 -16.54
N ARG A 163 2.85 0.69 -15.32
CA ARG A 163 2.04 0.95 -14.12
C ARG A 163 0.93 -0.09 -13.94
N CYS A 164 1.28 -1.34 -14.22
CA CYS A 164 0.36 -2.46 -14.32
C CYS A 164 -0.25 -2.87 -12.97
N SER A 165 -1.51 -3.29 -13.00
CA SER A 165 -2.14 -4.00 -11.88
C SER A 165 -1.61 -5.44 -11.82
N LEU A 166 -1.00 -5.85 -10.71
CA LEU A 166 -0.37 -7.17 -10.59
C LEU A 166 -1.27 -8.16 -9.84
N PHE A 167 -1.52 -9.31 -10.46
CA PHE A 167 -2.28 -10.41 -9.88
C PHE A 167 -1.36 -11.61 -9.69
N LEU A 168 -1.24 -12.12 -8.46
CA LEU A 168 -0.41 -13.30 -8.15
C LEU A 168 -1.27 -14.39 -7.51
N ASP A 169 -1.28 -15.57 -8.14
CA ASP A 169 -1.82 -16.80 -7.54
C ASP A 169 -0.69 -17.60 -6.88
N GLU A 170 -1.02 -18.34 -5.83
CA GLU A 170 -0.09 -19.19 -5.07
C GLU A 170 1.19 -18.48 -4.57
N ALA A 171 1.05 -17.27 -4.01
CA ALA A 171 2.20 -16.47 -3.52
C ALA A 171 3.04 -17.16 -2.43
N GLU A 172 2.58 -18.27 -1.85
CA GLU A 172 3.34 -19.09 -0.89
C GLU A 172 4.27 -20.13 -1.55
N LYS A 173 4.12 -20.42 -2.85
CA LYS A 173 4.87 -21.46 -3.57
C LYS A 173 5.97 -20.91 -4.48
N PHE A 174 6.68 -19.87 -4.06
CA PHE A 174 7.86 -19.46 -4.82
C PHE A 174 8.93 -20.56 -4.77
N SER A 175 9.42 -20.94 -5.95
CA SER A 175 10.29 -22.09 -6.16
C SER A 175 11.63 -22.04 -5.41
N THR A 176 12.07 -20.84 -4.99
CA THR A 176 13.31 -20.63 -4.23
C THR A 176 13.12 -19.59 -3.13
N LYS A 177 13.93 -19.68 -2.06
CA LYS A 177 13.91 -18.71 -0.95
C LYS A 177 14.29 -17.31 -1.41
N GLU A 178 15.20 -17.21 -2.37
CA GLU A 178 15.66 -15.95 -2.97
C GLU A 178 14.50 -15.27 -3.70
N ARG A 179 13.76 -16.00 -4.54
CA ARG A 179 12.59 -15.46 -5.26
C ARG A 179 11.50 -15.01 -4.29
N ALA A 180 11.25 -15.80 -3.25
CA ALA A 180 10.30 -15.42 -2.20
C ALA A 180 10.69 -14.10 -1.53
N GLN A 181 11.97 -13.94 -1.18
CA GLN A 181 12.48 -12.71 -0.56
C GLN A 181 12.39 -11.50 -1.51
N GLU A 182 12.67 -11.70 -2.80
CA GLU A 182 12.57 -10.63 -3.79
C GLU A 182 11.14 -10.14 -3.99
N ILE A 183 10.19 -11.08 -4.11
CA ILE A 183 8.76 -10.73 -4.24
C ILE A 183 8.25 -10.11 -2.95
N ARG A 184 8.67 -10.62 -1.79
CA ARG A 184 8.39 -9.99 -0.50
C ARG A 184 8.87 -8.54 -0.48
N ASN A 185 10.12 -8.26 -0.87
CA ASN A 185 10.64 -6.90 -0.92
C ASN A 185 9.87 -6.01 -1.91
N LEU A 186 9.47 -6.55 -3.07
CA LEU A 186 8.61 -5.86 -4.03
C LEU A 186 7.27 -5.48 -3.41
N LEU A 187 6.61 -6.41 -2.72
CA LEU A 187 5.33 -6.17 -2.06
C LEU A 187 5.47 -5.17 -0.92
N LEU A 188 6.55 -5.25 -0.13
CA LEU A 188 6.81 -4.33 0.97
C LEU A 188 6.94 -2.87 0.52
N SER A 189 7.53 -2.64 -0.65
CA SER A 189 7.77 -1.31 -1.20
C SER A 189 6.72 -0.85 -2.22
N GLY A 190 5.83 -1.73 -2.69
CA GLY A 190 4.98 -1.46 -3.86
C GLY A 190 3.59 -0.87 -3.59
N TYR A 191 3.25 -0.58 -2.33
CA TYR A 191 1.92 -0.08 -1.95
C TYR A 191 1.86 1.44 -1.88
N LYS A 192 3.03 2.12 -1.80
CA LYS A 192 3.17 3.57 -1.66
C LYS A 192 4.09 4.15 -2.75
N LYS A 193 3.75 5.33 -3.25
CA LYS A 193 4.54 6.08 -4.24
C LYS A 193 5.94 6.42 -3.73
N GLY A 194 6.87 6.55 -4.66
CA GLY A 194 8.23 7.06 -4.40
C GLY A 194 9.20 6.03 -3.82
N ALA A 195 8.72 4.89 -3.32
CA ALA A 195 9.59 3.78 -2.93
C ALA A 195 10.25 3.15 -4.16
N LYS A 196 11.59 3.11 -4.14
CA LYS A 196 12.40 2.54 -5.22
C LYS A 196 13.16 1.31 -4.75
N VAL A 197 13.25 0.33 -5.63
CA VAL A 197 13.99 -0.92 -5.42
C VAL A 197 15.16 -0.93 -6.39
N TYR A 198 16.39 -1.01 -5.88
CA TYR A 198 17.58 -1.05 -6.72
C TYR A 198 17.90 -2.48 -7.16
N ARG A 199 18.25 -2.65 -8.43
CA ARG A 199 18.72 -3.91 -9.02
C ARG A 199 19.94 -3.65 -9.86
N THR A 200 20.84 -4.63 -9.89
CA THR A 200 22.05 -4.56 -10.70
C THR A 200 21.75 -5.11 -12.09
N GLU A 201 21.95 -4.28 -13.11
CA GLU A 201 21.67 -4.61 -14.49
C GLU A 201 22.97 -4.78 -15.28
N LYS A 202 23.00 -5.79 -16.16
CA LYS A 202 24.10 -5.98 -17.11
C LYS A 202 23.83 -5.16 -18.35
N THR A 203 24.66 -4.16 -18.62
CA THR A 203 24.62 -3.41 -19.87
C THR A 203 25.27 -4.20 -21.01
N GLY A 204 25.07 -3.76 -22.27
CA GLY A 204 25.64 -4.42 -23.46
C GLY A 204 27.18 -4.50 -23.53
N ARG A 205 27.90 -3.98 -22.52
CA ARG A 205 29.36 -4.13 -22.34
C ARG A 205 29.71 -4.93 -21.07
N GLU A 206 28.79 -5.78 -20.59
CA GLU A 206 28.89 -6.55 -19.34
C GLU A 206 29.09 -5.74 -18.05
N ARG A 207 29.06 -4.41 -18.13
CA ARG A 207 29.14 -3.54 -16.96
C ARG A 207 27.87 -3.65 -16.14
N LEU A 208 28.04 -3.96 -14.87
CA LEU A 208 27.01 -3.96 -13.84
C LEU A 208 26.70 -2.51 -13.42
N VAL A 209 25.47 -2.08 -13.64
CA VAL A 209 25.00 -0.73 -13.28
C VAL A 209 23.77 -0.85 -12.37
N PRO A 210 23.72 -0.17 -11.22
CA PRO A 210 22.52 -0.15 -10.41
C PRO A 210 21.43 0.67 -11.12
N GLU A 211 20.26 0.05 -11.32
CA GLU A 211 19.06 0.69 -11.83
C GLU A 211 17.99 0.67 -10.72
N SER A 212 17.29 1.79 -10.55
CA SER A 212 16.20 1.91 -9.58
C SER A 212 14.86 1.66 -10.24
N PHE A 213 14.02 0.82 -9.61
CA PHE A 213 12.66 0.52 -10.06
C PHE A 213 11.61 1.04 -9.09
N GLU A 214 10.68 1.87 -9.55
CA GLU A 214 9.49 2.22 -8.77
C GLU A 214 8.42 1.13 -8.92
N VAL A 215 8.00 0.53 -7.81
CA VAL A 215 7.09 -0.63 -7.79
C VAL A 215 5.68 -0.33 -7.29
N TYR A 216 5.33 0.96 -7.21
CA TYR A 216 3.99 1.40 -6.84
C TYR A 216 2.96 0.97 -7.89
N SER A 217 2.07 0.06 -7.51
CA SER A 217 0.95 -0.36 -8.36
C SER A 217 -0.14 -1.11 -7.57
N PRO A 218 -1.37 -1.19 -8.10
CA PRO A 218 -2.42 -2.06 -7.55
C PRO A 218 -1.97 -3.52 -7.58
N LYS A 219 -2.19 -4.24 -6.47
CA LYS A 219 -1.87 -5.67 -6.38
C LYS A 219 -2.95 -6.47 -5.69
N MET A 220 -3.26 -7.65 -6.23
CA MET A 220 -4.16 -8.61 -5.61
C MET A 220 -3.47 -9.98 -5.55
N LEU A 221 -3.50 -10.60 -4.39
CA LEU A 221 -2.69 -11.76 -4.06
C LEU A 221 -3.60 -12.87 -3.52
N ALA A 222 -3.46 -14.09 -4.04
CA ALA A 222 -4.13 -15.27 -3.47
C ALA A 222 -3.16 -16.18 -2.72
N SER A 223 -3.57 -16.57 -1.51
CA SER A 223 -2.86 -17.49 -0.63
C SER A 223 -3.84 -18.46 0.03
N ILE A 224 -3.37 -19.68 0.31
CA ILE A 224 -4.11 -20.66 1.11
C ILE A 224 -3.75 -20.51 2.59
N SER A 225 -2.47 -20.25 2.89
CA SER A 225 -1.93 -20.21 4.27
C SER A 225 -2.01 -18.83 4.94
N GLY A 226 -2.43 -17.78 4.23
CA GLY A 226 -2.43 -16.40 4.73
C GLY A 226 -1.07 -15.71 4.50
N TYR A 227 -0.97 -14.46 4.96
CA TYR A 227 0.20 -13.60 4.76
C TYR A 227 0.85 -13.24 6.10
N GLU A 228 2.16 -12.95 6.09
CA GLU A 228 2.83 -12.38 7.26
C GLU A 228 2.19 -11.03 7.64
N ASP A 229 2.03 -10.75 8.94
CA ASP A 229 1.39 -9.54 9.49
C ASP A 229 1.89 -8.25 8.84
N ILE A 230 3.22 -8.16 8.62
CA ILE A 230 3.84 -7.01 7.97
C ILE A 230 3.25 -6.79 6.57
N LEU A 231 3.05 -7.83 5.77
CA LEU A 231 2.43 -7.69 4.45
C LEU A 231 0.94 -7.38 4.56
N ALA A 232 0.22 -8.02 5.49
CA ALA A 232 -1.21 -7.81 5.71
C ALA A 232 -1.54 -6.33 5.98
N ASP A 233 -0.63 -5.57 6.61
CA ASP A 233 -0.75 -4.12 6.83
C ASP A 233 -0.85 -3.24 5.58
N ARG A 234 -0.67 -3.79 4.38
CA ARG A 234 -0.60 -3.01 3.13
C ARG A 234 -1.89 -3.07 2.32
N GLY A 235 -2.94 -3.66 2.86
CA GLY A 235 -4.18 -3.88 2.13
C GLY A 235 -5.32 -4.42 2.98
N PHE A 236 -6.34 -4.91 2.30
CA PHE A 236 -7.54 -5.48 2.92
C PHE A 236 -7.60 -6.99 2.68
N LEU A 237 -7.87 -7.74 3.74
CA LEU A 237 -8.07 -9.18 3.68
C LEU A 237 -9.51 -9.52 3.30
N ILE A 238 -9.68 -10.32 2.26
CA ILE A 238 -10.96 -10.89 1.86
C ILE A 238 -10.90 -12.40 2.01
N VAL A 239 -11.64 -12.87 3.02
CA VAL A 239 -11.80 -14.30 3.28
C VAL A 239 -12.83 -14.88 2.31
N THR A 240 -12.34 -15.65 1.36
CA THR A 240 -13.13 -16.35 0.35
C THR A 240 -13.76 -17.62 0.94
N LYS A 241 -15.06 -17.80 0.70
CA LYS A 241 -15.82 -19.00 1.08
C LYS A 241 -16.32 -19.70 -0.18
N ARG A 242 -16.56 -21.00 -0.08
CA ARG A 242 -17.14 -21.76 -1.19
C ARG A 242 -18.58 -21.30 -1.40
N GLY A 243 -18.92 -20.93 -2.64
CA GLY A 243 -20.27 -20.56 -3.03
C GLY A 243 -21.28 -21.70 -2.81
N LYS A 244 -22.56 -21.33 -2.78
CA LYS A 244 -23.69 -22.25 -2.67
C LYS A 244 -24.38 -22.44 -4.02
N ASP A 245 -24.40 -21.40 -4.86
CA ASP A 245 -25.04 -21.46 -6.18
C ASP A 245 -24.12 -22.17 -7.20
N LYS A 246 -24.49 -23.41 -7.54
CA LYS A 246 -23.78 -24.22 -8.53
C LYS A 246 -23.75 -23.58 -9.92
N ALA A 247 -24.79 -22.83 -10.30
CA ALA A 247 -24.84 -22.19 -11.61
C ALA A 247 -23.77 -21.08 -11.70
N VAL A 248 -23.65 -20.25 -10.68
CA VAL A 248 -22.60 -19.22 -10.60
C VAL A 248 -21.21 -19.86 -10.51
N MET A 249 -21.04 -20.87 -9.65
CA MET A 249 -19.75 -21.54 -9.48
C MET A 249 -19.21 -22.18 -10.76
N ASN A 250 -20.09 -22.70 -11.62
CA ASN A 250 -19.72 -23.37 -12.87
C ASN A 250 -19.52 -22.40 -14.05
N ARG A 251 -19.86 -21.12 -13.91
CA ARG A 251 -19.57 -20.10 -14.93
C ARG A 251 -18.10 -19.75 -14.90
N GLU A 252 -17.41 -19.96 -16.02
CA GLU A 252 -16.02 -19.53 -16.17
C GLU A 252 -15.96 -18.24 -16.99
N PRO A 253 -15.21 -17.21 -16.53
CA PRO A 253 -14.97 -16.01 -17.31
C PRO A 253 -14.15 -16.38 -18.56
N LYS A 254 -14.73 -16.21 -19.74
CA LYS A 254 -14.04 -16.46 -21.01
C LYS A 254 -13.21 -15.23 -21.36
N GLU A 255 -11.89 -15.38 -21.46
CA GLU A 255 -10.98 -14.24 -21.69
C GLU A 255 -11.27 -13.49 -23.01
N ASN A 256 -11.72 -14.21 -24.04
CA ASN A 256 -12.03 -13.66 -25.37
C ASN A 256 -13.44 -13.08 -25.49
N ASP A 257 -14.19 -12.95 -24.40
CA ASP A 257 -15.51 -12.32 -24.43
C ASP A 257 -15.39 -10.81 -24.69
N GLY A 258 -16.16 -10.31 -25.67
CA GLY A 258 -16.18 -8.90 -26.06
C GLY A 258 -16.61 -7.97 -24.91
N LEU A 259 -17.40 -8.49 -23.96
CA LEU A 259 -17.80 -7.78 -22.75
C LEU A 259 -16.61 -7.16 -22.00
N TRP A 260 -15.50 -7.88 -21.90
CA TRP A 260 -14.32 -7.38 -21.19
C TRP A 260 -13.69 -6.19 -21.90
N GLN A 261 -13.67 -6.20 -23.24
CA GLN A 261 -13.18 -5.08 -24.02
C GLN A 261 -14.10 -3.86 -23.87
N GLU A 262 -15.43 -4.06 -23.88
CA GLU A 262 -16.41 -2.99 -23.67
C GLU A 262 -16.26 -2.34 -22.28
N ILE A 263 -16.10 -3.14 -21.23
CA ILE A 263 -15.87 -2.65 -19.87
C ILE A 263 -14.56 -1.84 -19.79
N ARG A 264 -13.46 -2.37 -20.35
CA ARG A 264 -12.17 -1.66 -20.34
C ARG A 264 -12.22 -0.35 -21.12
N ASP A 265 -12.80 -0.38 -22.31
CA ASP A 265 -13.00 0.82 -23.14
C ASP A 265 -13.74 1.91 -22.36
N ALA A 266 -14.81 1.53 -21.64
CA ALA A 266 -15.55 2.46 -20.82
C ALA A 266 -14.73 2.98 -19.62
N LEU A 267 -13.89 2.14 -19.00
CA LEU A 267 -13.01 2.54 -17.89
C LEU A 267 -11.92 3.52 -18.33
N TYR A 268 -11.31 3.33 -19.50
CA TYR A 268 -10.33 4.29 -20.05
C TYR A 268 -10.98 5.65 -20.32
N ILE A 269 -12.19 5.67 -20.91
CA ILE A 269 -12.92 6.91 -21.17
C ILE A 269 -13.32 7.58 -19.85
N LEU A 270 -13.84 6.81 -18.88
CA LEU A 270 -14.18 7.31 -17.55
C LEU A 270 -12.97 7.98 -16.89
N TYR A 271 -11.82 7.27 -16.89
CA TYR A 271 -10.57 7.74 -16.34
C TYR A 271 -10.15 9.08 -16.92
N LEU A 272 -10.06 9.20 -18.24
CA LEU A 272 -9.62 10.42 -18.89
C LEU A 272 -10.63 11.57 -18.79
N THR A 273 -11.92 11.26 -18.68
CA THR A 273 -12.98 12.29 -18.60
C THR A 273 -13.13 12.85 -17.18
N HIS A 274 -12.98 12.02 -16.15
CA HIS A 274 -13.27 12.40 -14.75
C HIS A 274 -12.03 12.49 -13.85
N PHE A 275 -10.81 12.46 -14.42
CA PHE A 275 -9.56 12.53 -13.64
C PHE A 275 -9.50 13.74 -12.69
N SER A 276 -9.80 14.94 -13.19
CA SER A 276 -9.78 16.18 -12.38
C SER A 276 -10.80 16.12 -11.25
N GLU A 277 -12.02 15.70 -11.57
CA GLU A 277 -13.11 15.62 -10.61
C GLU A 277 -12.81 14.62 -9.48
N VAL A 278 -12.24 13.46 -9.79
CA VAL A 278 -11.82 12.49 -8.76
C VAL A 278 -10.65 13.04 -7.93
N CYS A 279 -9.75 13.84 -8.53
CA CYS A 279 -8.68 14.53 -7.81
C CYS A 279 -9.27 15.50 -6.77
N GLU A 280 -10.22 16.33 -7.17
CA GLU A 280 -10.91 17.29 -6.29
C GLU A 280 -11.65 16.58 -5.14
N VAL A 281 -12.38 15.49 -5.44
CA VAL A 281 -13.02 14.67 -4.39
C VAL A 281 -11.96 14.12 -3.42
N SER A 282 -10.82 13.66 -3.92
CA SER A 282 -9.75 13.10 -3.07
C SER A 282 -9.16 14.11 -2.07
N GLU A 283 -9.21 15.40 -2.38
CA GLU A 283 -8.75 16.47 -1.48
C GLU A 283 -9.76 16.76 -0.38
N GLN A 284 -11.05 16.49 -0.61
CA GLN A 284 -12.15 16.76 0.31
C GLN A 284 -12.46 15.60 1.25
N VAL A 285 -12.14 14.36 0.84
CA VAL A 285 -12.37 13.15 1.66
C VAL A 285 -11.63 13.27 2.99
N LYS A 286 -12.40 13.40 4.07
CA LYS A 286 -11.90 13.34 5.44
C LYS A 286 -11.96 11.92 5.95
N LEU A 287 -10.81 11.37 6.29
CA LEU A 287 -10.69 10.10 7.00
C LEU A 287 -11.10 10.38 8.46
N GLY A 288 -12.02 9.59 9.01
CA GLY A 288 -12.45 9.75 10.40
C GLY A 288 -11.28 9.59 11.38
N GLU A 289 -11.45 10.06 12.62
CA GLU A 289 -10.41 10.00 13.67
C GLU A 289 -9.92 8.56 13.95
N GLU A 290 -10.74 7.56 13.63
CA GLU A 290 -10.50 6.13 13.86
C GLU A 290 -9.43 5.52 12.92
N ALA A 291 -9.25 6.06 11.71
CA ALA A 291 -8.22 5.58 10.79
C ALA A 291 -6.98 6.47 10.91
N SER A 292 -6.00 6.07 11.72
CA SER A 292 -4.75 6.82 11.87
C SER A 292 -3.63 6.25 10.99
N GLY A 293 -2.71 7.12 10.54
CA GLY A 293 -1.49 6.72 9.83
C GLY A 293 -1.73 5.97 8.51
N ARG A 294 -1.17 4.75 8.39
CA ARG A 294 -1.14 3.97 7.14
C ARG A 294 -2.54 3.54 6.69
N GLU A 295 -3.41 3.20 7.61
CA GLU A 295 -4.73 2.64 7.31
C GLU A 295 -5.64 3.67 6.67
N ALA A 296 -5.54 4.91 7.16
CA ALA A 296 -6.14 6.08 6.56
C ALA A 296 -5.70 6.26 5.08
N GLU A 297 -4.38 6.18 4.83
CA GLU A 297 -3.83 6.29 3.46
C GLU A 297 -4.36 5.18 2.53
N LEU A 298 -4.56 3.97 3.05
CA LEU A 298 -5.07 2.82 2.30
C LEU A 298 -6.58 2.86 2.07
N ALA A 299 -7.35 3.44 2.99
CA ALA A 299 -8.79 3.64 2.87
C ALA A 299 -9.14 4.75 1.87
N LYS A 300 -8.28 5.79 1.80
CA LYS A 300 -8.52 7.00 0.98
C LYS A 300 -8.94 6.73 -0.47
N PRO A 301 -8.27 5.84 -1.25
CA PRO A 301 -8.68 5.57 -2.63
C PRO A 301 -10.10 5.03 -2.74
N ILE A 302 -10.49 4.12 -1.84
CA ILE A 302 -11.80 3.48 -1.86
C ILE A 302 -12.90 4.47 -1.46
N LEU A 303 -12.67 5.25 -0.40
CA LEU A 303 -13.61 6.27 0.05
C LEU A 303 -13.77 7.41 -0.97
N THR A 304 -12.69 7.83 -1.61
CA THR A 304 -12.72 8.83 -2.69
C THR A 304 -13.63 8.37 -3.83
N LEU A 305 -13.46 7.12 -4.29
CA LEU A 305 -14.28 6.59 -5.37
C LEU A 305 -15.71 6.34 -4.90
N ALA A 306 -15.93 5.92 -3.65
CA ALA A 306 -17.26 5.80 -3.08
C ALA A 306 -17.99 7.15 -3.09
N GLU A 307 -17.35 8.24 -2.66
CA GLU A 307 -17.90 9.60 -2.70
C GLU A 307 -18.18 10.07 -4.13
N PHE A 308 -17.23 9.85 -5.06
CA PHE A 308 -17.42 10.19 -6.47
C PHE A 308 -18.63 9.45 -7.08
N PHE A 309 -18.76 8.14 -6.83
CA PHE A 309 -19.85 7.34 -7.41
C PHE A 309 -21.18 7.48 -6.68
N GLN A 310 -21.20 7.89 -5.42
CA GLN A 310 -22.42 8.01 -4.60
C GLN A 310 -23.51 8.86 -5.28
N LYS A 311 -23.13 9.94 -5.97
CA LYS A 311 -24.07 10.80 -6.70
C LYS A 311 -24.65 10.16 -7.97
N PHE A 312 -23.99 9.14 -8.52
CA PHE A 312 -24.42 8.41 -9.71
C PHE A 312 -25.18 7.13 -9.38
N VAL A 313 -24.96 6.54 -8.20
CA VAL A 313 -25.63 5.34 -7.69
C VAL A 313 -26.11 5.54 -6.25
N PRO A 314 -27.08 6.45 -6.01
CA PRO A 314 -27.58 6.74 -4.67
C PRO A 314 -28.13 5.50 -3.96
N GLU A 315 -28.71 4.56 -4.70
CA GLU A 315 -29.27 3.30 -4.20
C GLU A 315 -28.23 2.36 -3.57
N GLU A 316 -26.94 2.56 -3.85
CA GLU A 316 -25.86 1.69 -3.39
C GLU A 316 -25.32 2.07 -2.00
N ASN A 317 -25.65 3.24 -1.46
CA ASN A 317 -25.13 3.74 -0.16
C ASN A 317 -23.60 3.54 0.01
N LEU A 318 -22.84 3.77 -1.07
CA LEU A 318 -21.41 3.45 -1.17
C LEU A 318 -20.58 4.03 -0.03
N VAL A 319 -20.78 5.31 0.30
CA VAL A 319 -19.95 5.98 1.31
C VAL A 319 -20.13 5.32 2.67
N GLN A 320 -21.38 5.10 3.08
CA GLN A 320 -21.69 4.51 4.38
C GLN A 320 -21.23 3.05 4.45
N GLU A 321 -21.53 2.25 3.43
CA GLU A 321 -21.17 0.83 3.42
C GLU A 321 -19.66 0.60 3.31
N MET A 322 -18.93 1.45 2.57
CA MET A 322 -17.47 1.34 2.48
C MET A 322 -16.77 1.80 3.75
N LYS A 323 -17.29 2.83 4.45
CA LYS A 323 -16.80 3.20 5.79
C LYS A 323 -16.95 2.02 6.76
N ALA A 324 -18.17 1.49 6.89
CA ALA A 324 -18.44 0.36 7.76
C ALA A 324 -17.62 -0.89 7.40
N PHE A 325 -17.46 -1.17 6.09
CA PHE A 325 -16.63 -2.29 5.63
C PHE A 325 -15.15 -2.09 5.99
N ILE A 326 -14.62 -0.88 5.81
CA ILE A 326 -13.23 -0.57 6.15
C ILE A 326 -13.02 -0.66 7.66
N GLU A 327 -13.86 -0.03 8.47
CA GLU A 327 -13.82 -0.09 9.94
C GLU A 327 -13.82 -1.53 10.46
N GLU A 328 -14.71 -2.39 9.92
CA GLU A 328 -14.73 -3.81 10.26
C GLU A 328 -13.41 -4.51 9.91
N LYS A 329 -12.84 -4.23 8.73
CA LYS A 329 -11.57 -4.84 8.30
C LYS A 329 -10.37 -4.35 9.10
N LEU A 330 -10.38 -3.10 9.56
CA LEU A 330 -9.36 -2.57 10.47
C LEU A 330 -9.47 -3.25 11.85
N THR A 331 -10.68 -3.38 12.39
CA THR A 331 -10.94 -4.06 13.67
C THR A 331 -10.55 -5.54 13.64
N GLU A 332 -10.88 -6.27 12.57
CA GLU A 332 -10.47 -7.67 12.37
C GLU A 332 -8.95 -7.81 12.43
N LYS A 333 -8.26 -6.87 11.79
CA LYS A 333 -6.80 -6.86 11.70
C LYS A 333 -6.13 -6.53 13.05
N GLU A 334 -6.67 -5.59 13.83
CA GLU A 334 -6.23 -5.35 15.21
C GLU A 334 -6.41 -6.60 16.08
N THR A 335 -7.49 -7.35 15.87
CA THR A 335 -7.77 -8.61 16.58
C THR A 335 -6.84 -9.74 16.14
N GLU A 336 -6.42 -9.81 14.88
CA GLU A 336 -5.43 -10.79 14.40
C GLU A 336 -3.99 -10.41 14.81
N ASN A 337 -3.68 -9.11 14.88
CA ASN A 337 -2.42 -8.54 15.36
C ASN A 337 -2.27 -8.62 16.89
N LEU A 338 -2.96 -9.56 17.56
CA LEU A 338 -2.79 -9.94 18.97
C LEU A 338 -1.33 -10.21 19.38
N THR A 339 -0.37 -10.29 18.45
CA THR A 339 1.06 -10.26 18.78
C THR A 339 1.52 -8.90 19.29
N GLU A 340 1.05 -7.79 18.72
CA GLU A 340 1.28 -6.43 19.26
C GLU A 340 0.50 -6.25 20.57
N THR A 341 -0.76 -6.67 20.62
CA THR A 341 -1.54 -6.71 21.87
C THR A 341 -0.88 -7.60 22.92
N GLY A 342 -0.29 -8.73 22.51
CA GLY A 342 0.43 -9.65 23.37
C GLY A 342 1.71 -9.02 23.92
N GLU A 343 2.39 -8.16 23.16
CA GLU A 343 3.50 -7.37 23.64
C GLU A 343 3.07 -6.27 24.60
N LEU A 344 1.93 -5.62 24.36
CA LEU A 344 1.34 -4.66 25.30
C LEU A 344 0.92 -5.36 26.61
N ILE A 345 0.29 -6.53 26.53
CA ILE A 345 -0.06 -7.39 27.67
C ILE A 345 1.21 -7.84 28.39
N LEU A 346 2.24 -8.29 27.66
CA LEU A 346 3.52 -8.68 28.23
C LEU A 346 4.15 -7.52 29.00
N VAL A 347 4.21 -6.32 28.42
CA VAL A 347 4.76 -5.13 29.09
C VAL A 347 3.93 -4.76 30.31
N LYS A 348 2.59 -4.79 30.21
CA LYS A 348 1.68 -4.57 31.35
C LYS A 348 1.92 -5.58 32.48
N VAL A 349 2.08 -6.86 32.16
CA VAL A 349 2.40 -7.95 33.10
C VAL A 349 3.78 -7.75 33.72
N LEU A 350 4.77 -7.34 32.92
CA LEU A 350 6.12 -7.05 33.41
C LEU A 350 6.10 -5.90 34.43
N VAL A 351 5.36 -4.83 34.18
CA VAL A 351 5.21 -3.70 35.10
C VAL A 351 4.41 -4.08 36.35
N LYS A 352 3.24 -4.71 36.18
CA LYS A 352 2.29 -4.92 37.27
C LYS A 352 2.65 -6.13 38.14
N ASN A 353 3.11 -7.23 37.55
CA ASN A 353 3.13 -8.52 38.22
C ASN A 353 4.55 -9.10 38.37
N VAL A 354 5.44 -8.87 37.41
CA VAL A 354 6.75 -9.56 37.37
C VAL A 354 7.90 -8.73 37.97
N VAL A 355 8.17 -7.54 37.44
CA VAL A 355 9.43 -6.82 37.69
C VAL A 355 9.26 -5.84 38.85
N LYS A 356 9.51 -6.33 40.07
CA LYS A 356 9.44 -5.53 41.31
C LYS A 356 10.80 -4.98 41.75
N SER A 357 11.88 -5.65 41.39
CA SER A 357 13.26 -5.23 41.68
C SER A 357 14.16 -5.54 40.49
N GLU A 358 15.36 -4.95 40.46
CA GLU A 358 16.33 -5.34 39.45
C GLU A 358 16.80 -6.78 39.69
N GLY A 359 16.71 -7.62 38.66
CA GLY A 359 17.07 -9.02 38.81
C GLY A 359 16.93 -9.84 37.54
N TYR A 360 17.22 -11.14 37.66
CA TYR A 360 17.02 -12.12 36.60
C TYR A 360 15.66 -12.80 36.74
N TYR A 361 14.87 -12.75 35.68
CA TYR A 361 13.52 -13.30 35.62
C TYR A 361 13.44 -14.41 34.58
N LYS A 362 12.91 -15.58 34.96
CA LYS A 362 12.80 -16.71 34.04
C LYS A 362 11.71 -16.45 33.03
N THR A 363 12.02 -16.80 31.77
CA THR A 363 11.04 -16.74 30.66
C THR A 363 9.79 -17.59 30.96
N LYS A 364 9.93 -18.69 31.72
CA LYS A 364 8.81 -19.55 32.13
C LYS A 364 7.89 -18.86 33.13
N ASP A 365 8.46 -18.09 34.05
CA ASP A 365 7.68 -17.39 35.08
C ASP A 365 6.92 -16.22 34.45
N ILE A 366 7.58 -15.47 33.56
CA ILE A 366 6.93 -14.42 32.72
C ILE A 366 5.78 -15.02 31.90
N LEU A 367 5.99 -16.20 31.30
CA LEU A 367 4.96 -16.90 30.54
C LEU A 367 3.75 -17.28 31.42
N ASN A 368 4.00 -17.77 32.63
CA ASN A 368 2.94 -18.17 33.55
C ASN A 368 2.12 -16.97 34.00
N GLU A 369 2.77 -15.86 34.36
CA GLU A 369 2.11 -14.61 34.72
C GLU A 369 1.30 -14.04 33.55
N MET A 370 1.85 -14.08 32.34
CA MET A 370 1.15 -13.62 31.14
C MET A 370 -0.06 -14.50 30.81
N ALA A 371 -0.01 -15.79 31.10
CA ALA A 371 -1.13 -16.70 30.85
C ALA A 371 -2.34 -16.41 31.77
N LEU A 372 -2.15 -15.73 32.91
CA LEU A 372 -3.22 -15.35 33.82
C LEU A 372 -4.07 -14.17 33.30
N GLU A 373 -3.60 -13.40 32.32
CA GLU A 373 -4.39 -12.33 31.69
C GLU A 373 -5.38 -12.88 30.65
N PHE A 374 -5.45 -14.20 30.45
CA PHE A 374 -6.36 -14.86 29.52
C PHE A 374 -7.22 -15.89 30.24
N ASP A 375 -8.52 -15.96 29.92
CA ASP A 375 -9.43 -16.99 30.47
C ASP A 375 -8.99 -18.40 30.08
N GLU A 376 -8.52 -18.57 28.84
CA GLU A 376 -7.85 -19.77 28.36
C GLU A 376 -6.52 -19.41 27.71
N LYS A 377 -5.47 -20.16 28.07
CA LYS A 377 -4.12 -19.90 27.56
C LYS A 377 -4.08 -20.11 26.03
N PRO A 378 -3.73 -19.07 25.24
CA PRO A 378 -3.66 -19.22 23.78
C PRO A 378 -2.55 -20.18 23.33
N GLU A 379 -2.78 -20.92 22.24
CA GLU A 379 -1.78 -21.86 21.68
C GLU A 379 -0.46 -21.19 21.26
N TRP A 380 -0.53 -19.93 20.80
CA TRP A 380 0.64 -19.17 20.39
C TRP A 380 1.52 -18.75 21.59
N LEU A 381 0.97 -18.70 22.80
CA LEU A 381 1.63 -18.22 24.01
C LEU A 381 2.54 -19.32 24.61
N ASN A 382 3.82 -19.26 24.25
CA ASN A 382 4.84 -20.19 24.71
C ASN A 382 6.18 -19.49 24.98
N THR A 383 7.13 -20.20 25.60
CA THR A 383 8.44 -19.61 25.98
C THR A 383 9.25 -19.11 24.79
N ARG A 384 9.08 -19.70 23.60
CA ARG A 384 9.71 -19.21 22.36
C ARG A 384 9.08 -17.91 21.89
N TRP A 385 7.78 -17.74 22.07
CA TRP A 385 7.09 -16.49 21.77
C TRP A 385 7.56 -15.39 22.74
N VAL A 386 7.52 -15.62 24.06
CA VAL A 386 7.97 -14.64 25.07
C VAL A 386 9.42 -14.22 24.80
N GLY A 387 10.32 -15.17 24.51
CA GLY A 387 11.70 -14.85 24.18
C GLY A 387 11.88 -14.01 22.91
N ARG A 388 10.99 -14.15 21.90
CA ARG A 388 10.99 -13.30 20.69
C ARG A 388 10.44 -11.90 20.99
N ALA A 389 9.37 -11.83 21.78
CA ALA A 389 8.75 -10.57 22.22
C ALA A 389 9.73 -9.71 23.05
N MET A 390 10.37 -10.30 24.06
CA MET A 390 11.39 -9.61 24.87
C MET A 390 12.51 -9.00 24.01
N LYS A 391 12.93 -9.69 22.95
CA LYS A 391 13.96 -9.19 22.02
C LYS A 391 13.45 -8.00 21.20
N ARG A 392 12.21 -8.03 20.73
CA ARG A 392 11.60 -6.93 19.95
C ARG A 392 11.38 -5.69 20.80
N LEU A 393 11.02 -5.87 22.06
CA LEU A 393 10.88 -4.82 23.08
C LEU A 393 12.22 -4.24 23.57
N GLY A 394 13.35 -4.74 23.06
CA GLY A 394 14.69 -4.21 23.40
C GLY A 394 15.35 -4.84 24.64
N PHE A 395 14.72 -5.83 25.29
CA PHE A 395 15.33 -6.55 26.41
C PHE A 395 16.33 -7.59 25.90
N MET A 396 17.59 -7.19 25.79
CA MET A 396 18.66 -8.02 25.18
C MET A 396 19.50 -8.79 26.20
N ASN A 397 19.53 -8.35 27.46
CA ASN A 397 20.38 -8.94 28.50
C ASN A 397 19.75 -10.22 29.06
N LYS A 398 20.33 -11.37 28.72
CA LYS A 398 19.83 -12.69 29.12
C LYS A 398 20.94 -13.69 29.37
N ARG A 399 20.65 -14.67 30.22
CA ARG A 399 21.52 -15.81 30.50
C ARG A 399 20.79 -17.14 30.34
N ARG A 400 21.54 -18.20 30.03
CA ARG A 400 21.02 -19.56 30.01
C ARG A 400 21.23 -20.19 31.38
N VAL A 401 20.21 -20.86 31.90
CA VAL A 401 20.25 -21.53 33.21
C VAL A 401 19.53 -22.87 33.09
N GLY A 402 20.30 -23.96 33.16
CA GLY A 402 19.81 -25.30 32.87
C GLY A 402 19.14 -25.39 31.50
N THR A 403 17.87 -25.80 31.48
CA THR A 403 17.05 -25.93 30.27
C THR A 403 16.33 -24.63 29.87
N GLY A 404 16.45 -23.55 30.65
CA GLY A 404 15.72 -22.29 30.46
C GLY A 404 16.59 -21.06 30.16
N VAL A 405 15.91 -19.93 29.96
CA VAL A 405 16.51 -18.60 29.72
C VAL A 405 15.94 -17.61 30.73
N GLU A 406 16.80 -16.79 31.31
CA GLU A 406 16.46 -15.68 32.20
C GLU A 406 16.84 -14.34 31.56
N TYR A 407 15.99 -13.33 31.69
CA TYR A 407 16.26 -11.95 31.29
C TYR A 407 16.60 -11.09 32.51
N ARG A 408 17.62 -10.24 32.41
CA ARG A 408 17.88 -9.22 33.43
C ARG A 408 17.01 -8.01 33.15
N LEU A 409 16.12 -7.67 34.08
CA LEU A 409 15.15 -6.59 33.94
C LEU A 409 15.25 -5.67 35.16
N SER A 410 15.04 -4.37 34.95
CA SER A 410 14.85 -3.37 36.02
C SER A 410 13.49 -2.70 35.86
N PRO A 411 12.84 -2.26 36.96
CA PRO A 411 11.57 -1.54 36.89
C PRO A 411 11.64 -0.30 35.96
N GLU A 412 12.77 0.40 35.96
CA GLU A 412 13.02 1.57 35.11
C GLU A 412 12.99 1.23 33.62
N THR A 413 13.74 0.20 33.21
CA THR A 413 13.82 -0.23 31.80
C THR A 413 12.49 -0.74 31.27
N VAL A 414 11.72 -1.43 32.11
CA VAL A 414 10.40 -1.91 31.72
C VAL A 414 9.40 -0.75 31.64
N ARG A 415 9.49 0.23 32.55
CA ARG A 415 8.63 1.41 32.56
C ARG A 415 8.88 2.33 31.35
N ASP A 416 10.15 2.58 30.98
CA ASP A 416 10.47 3.35 29.76
C ASP A 416 9.86 2.71 28.51
N VAL A 417 9.94 1.39 28.38
CA VAL A 417 9.28 0.66 27.29
C VAL A 417 7.75 0.78 27.37
N ALA A 418 7.17 0.72 28.57
CA ALA A 418 5.73 0.86 28.78
C ALA A 418 5.21 2.27 28.44
N GLU A 419 5.95 3.33 28.78
CA GLU A 419 5.62 4.72 28.43
C GLU A 419 5.71 4.94 26.92
N ARG A 420 6.75 4.45 26.25
CA ARG A 420 6.90 4.54 24.79
C ARG A 420 5.79 3.83 24.01
N LEU A 421 5.23 2.77 24.59
CA LEU A 421 4.14 1.99 24.01
C LEU A 421 2.75 2.49 24.47
N GLY A 422 2.67 3.56 25.29
CA GLY A 422 1.41 4.13 25.77
C GLY A 422 0.63 3.24 26.76
N VAL A 423 1.31 2.29 27.42
CA VAL A 423 0.69 1.32 28.36
C VAL A 423 0.52 1.90 29.77
N VAL A 424 1.28 2.95 30.11
CA VAL A 424 1.24 3.65 31.40
C VAL A 424 1.36 5.15 31.13
N GLU A 425 0.56 5.98 31.82
CA GLU A 425 0.70 7.43 31.74
C GLU A 425 2.06 7.87 32.30
N ALA A 426 2.77 8.74 31.57
CA ALA A 426 4.03 9.31 32.05
C ALA A 426 3.77 10.12 33.33
N GLU A 427 4.39 9.71 34.43
CA GLU A 427 4.45 10.55 35.63
C GLU A 427 5.21 11.83 35.24
N LYS A 428 4.52 12.98 35.20
CA LYS A 428 5.19 14.28 35.15
C LYS A 428 6.15 14.31 36.34
N PRO A 429 7.47 14.49 36.14
CA PRO A 429 8.36 14.62 37.27
C PRO A 429 7.90 15.82 38.10
N LEU A 430 7.64 15.57 39.38
CA LEU A 430 7.48 16.64 40.36
C LEU A 430 8.70 17.55 40.27
N PRO A 431 8.54 18.88 40.32
CA PRO A 431 9.66 19.79 40.29
C PRO A 431 10.63 19.42 41.43
N PRO A 432 11.94 19.31 41.18
CA PRO A 432 12.88 18.99 42.23
C PRO A 432 12.82 20.07 43.31
N ASN A 433 12.66 19.63 44.56
CA ASN A 433 12.87 20.48 45.72
C ASN A 433 14.28 21.07 45.62
N PHE A 434 14.34 22.38 45.45
CA PHE A 434 15.57 23.16 45.50
C PHE A 434 16.17 23.06 46.91
N THR A 435 17.11 22.16 47.11
CA THR A 435 18.19 22.35 48.10
C THR A 435 19.40 22.87 47.37
N SER A 436 19.75 24.11 47.68
CA SER A 436 20.87 24.85 47.15
C SER A 436 22.20 24.17 47.48
N THR A 437 22.83 23.58 46.48
CA THR A 437 24.28 23.35 46.47
C THR A 437 24.84 23.96 45.20
N GLN A 438 25.56 25.07 45.38
CA GLN A 438 26.28 25.78 44.34
C GLN A 438 27.27 24.83 43.67
N THR A 439 27.06 24.57 42.39
CA THR A 439 28.09 24.01 41.52
C THR A 439 28.21 24.95 40.34
N THR A 440 29.28 25.74 40.34
CA THR A 440 29.72 26.59 39.23
C THR A 440 29.84 25.77 37.96
N GLN A 441 28.88 25.92 37.04
CA GLN A 441 29.01 25.50 35.65
C GLN A 441 29.26 26.72 34.78
N THR A 442 30.38 26.69 34.07
CA THR A 442 30.78 27.62 33.03
C THR A 442 29.75 27.58 31.89
N PRO A 443 29.26 28.71 31.36
CA PRO A 443 28.28 28.70 30.27
C PRO A 443 28.91 28.19 28.97
N LEU A 444 28.30 27.18 28.35
CA LEU A 444 28.44 26.93 26.92
C LEU A 444 27.64 28.01 26.21
N ASP A 445 28.30 28.84 25.39
CA ASP A 445 27.68 29.93 24.64
C ASP A 445 26.49 29.40 23.81
N GLU A 446 25.26 29.72 24.22
CA GLU A 446 24.07 29.41 23.44
C GLU A 446 24.09 30.24 22.14
N PRO A 447 23.89 29.60 20.97
CA PRO A 447 23.93 30.30 19.69
C PRO A 447 22.81 31.36 19.64
N LEU A 448 23.17 32.58 19.25
CA LEU A 448 22.21 33.67 19.12
C LEU A 448 21.30 33.44 17.91
N CYS A 449 20.08 33.95 18.03
CA CYS A 449 19.07 33.95 16.97
C CYS A 449 19.63 34.59 15.70
N GLU A 450 19.64 33.84 14.60
CA GLU A 450 20.16 34.26 13.30
C GLU A 450 19.43 35.47 12.72
N ASN A 451 18.18 35.72 13.14
CA ASN A 451 17.37 36.82 12.62
C ASN A 451 17.59 38.13 13.42
N CYS A 452 17.60 38.07 14.75
CA CYS A 452 17.70 39.28 15.57
C CYS A 452 19.06 39.48 16.25
N GLY A 453 19.90 38.44 16.34
CA GLY A 453 21.23 38.46 16.96
C GLY A 453 21.24 38.82 18.46
N LYS A 454 20.09 39.00 19.09
CA LYS A 454 19.95 39.58 20.44
C LYS A 454 19.50 38.58 21.51
N ARG A 455 19.01 37.42 21.10
CA ARG A 455 18.36 36.42 21.95
C ARG A 455 18.92 35.03 21.66
N PRO A 456 18.92 34.09 22.62
CA PRO A 456 19.26 32.71 22.33
C PRO A 456 18.33 32.16 21.25
N GLY A 457 18.93 31.56 20.23
CA GLY A 457 18.21 30.89 19.14
C GLY A 457 18.01 29.41 19.48
N LYS A 458 16.80 28.91 19.29
CA LYS A 458 16.50 27.48 19.29
C LYS A 458 16.59 26.95 17.86
N PRO A 459 17.06 25.71 17.65
CA PRO A 459 17.12 25.13 16.32
C PRO A 459 15.72 24.83 15.77
N HIS A 460 15.42 25.35 14.59
CA HIS A 460 14.21 25.08 13.80
C HIS A 460 14.59 24.58 12.41
N ILE A 461 13.90 23.54 11.92
CA ILE A 461 14.14 22.99 10.59
C ILE A 461 13.25 23.74 9.61
N ILE A 462 13.85 24.34 8.57
CA ILE A 462 13.10 25.09 7.55
C ILE A 462 13.23 24.37 6.21
N PRO A 463 12.10 23.98 5.56
CA PRO A 463 12.12 23.34 4.25
C PRO A 463 12.95 24.12 3.23
N GLY A 464 13.97 23.47 2.64
CA GLY A 464 14.86 24.09 1.64
C GLY A 464 15.98 24.98 2.20
N LYS A 465 16.02 25.28 3.50
CA LYS A 465 17.05 26.15 4.13
C LYS A 465 17.83 25.52 5.28
N GLY A 466 17.51 24.28 5.67
CA GLY A 466 18.22 23.54 6.70
C GLY A 466 17.85 23.97 8.12
N VAL A 467 18.72 23.70 9.09
CA VAL A 467 18.51 24.09 10.50
C VAL A 467 18.87 25.57 10.66
N ARG A 468 17.96 26.35 11.26
CA ARG A 468 18.14 27.77 11.59
C ARG A 468 17.91 27.99 13.08
N TYR A 469 18.73 28.79 13.72
CA TYR A 469 18.58 29.14 15.14
C TYR A 469 17.73 30.41 15.24
N LEU A 470 16.46 30.28 15.65
CA LEU A 470 15.53 31.41 15.78
C LEU A 470 15.02 31.52 17.22
N CYS A 471 14.77 32.74 17.69
CA CYS A 471 14.10 32.96 18.97
C CYS A 471 12.57 32.90 18.79
N ASP A 472 11.86 32.65 19.89
CA ASP A 472 10.39 32.46 19.88
C ASP A 472 9.60 33.65 19.29
N GLU A 473 10.16 34.87 19.30
CA GLU A 473 9.54 36.03 18.63
C GLU A 473 9.82 36.06 17.12
N CYS A 474 11.07 35.87 16.70
CA CYS A 474 11.40 35.83 15.27
C CYS A 474 10.78 34.64 14.54
N LEU A 475 10.42 33.59 15.29
CA LEU A 475 9.69 32.44 14.78
C LEU A 475 8.25 32.81 14.39
N LYS A 476 7.58 33.66 15.18
CA LYS A 476 6.18 34.06 14.93
C LYS A 476 6.02 34.90 13.67
N ASP A 477 7.03 35.72 13.39
CA ASP A 477 7.05 36.62 12.24
C ASP A 477 7.79 36.01 11.03
N TRP A 478 8.05 34.69 11.05
CA TRP A 478 8.80 34.04 9.98
C TRP A 478 7.93 33.91 8.71
N PRO A 479 8.39 34.39 7.55
CA PRO A 479 7.54 34.54 6.36
C PRO A 479 7.22 33.23 5.63
N GLU A 480 7.84 32.11 6.01
CA GLU A 480 7.69 30.81 5.36
C GLU A 480 7.12 29.77 6.35
N PRO A 481 6.29 28.81 5.90
CA PRO A 481 5.80 27.74 6.76
C PRO A 481 6.98 26.87 7.25
N ILE A 482 7.07 26.73 8.57
CA ILE A 482 8.12 25.98 9.29
C ILE A 482 7.71 24.51 9.42
#